data_AF-A0A0F9NS32-F1
#
_entry.id   AF-A0A0F9NS32-F1
#
_cell.length_a   1.000
_cell.length_b   1.000
_cell.length_c   1.000
_cell.angle_alpha   90.00
_cell.angle_beta   90.00
_cell.angle_gamma   90.00
#
_symmetry.space_group_name_H-M   'P 1'
#
loop_
_entity.id
_entity.type
_entity.pdbx_description
1 polymer ?
#
loop_
_entity_poly.entity_id
_entity_poly.type
_entity_poly.pdbx_seq_one_letter_code
_entity_poly.pdbx_strand_id
1 'polypeptide(L)'
;LLEELRELFNKLIDFLSKFFIKVKLLITNFFKTIFFYVKTYYKVFWFLFSASISIFFGILLSELILGILEGPLHPILLTLAVFGFLYLVIPAAKSLDADVIFKRRIIRLSIGWGSVIAVLFMVIPIEGYIATTFISIAVVGTIILVYIGRKEEREKISIKWRFYTLLSLFLLLIIFGVLLFLQISIFDPF
;
A
#
# COMPACT_ATOMS: atom_id res chain seq x y z
N LEU A 1 72.20 -1.06 9.76
CA LEU A 1 71.50 0.15 10.26
C LEU A 1 70.59 0.80 9.23
N LEU A 2 71.08 1.53 8.20
CA LEU A 2 70.19 2.24 7.25
C LEU A 2 69.40 1.29 6.32
N GLU A 3 70.03 0.19 5.89
CA GLU A 3 69.38 -0.86 5.08
C GLU A 3 68.37 -1.67 5.87
N GLU A 4 68.67 -2.07 7.12
CA GLU A 4 67.72 -2.74 8.00
C GLU A 4 66.50 -1.86 8.32
N LEU A 5 66.71 -0.55 8.51
CA LEU A 5 65.62 0.39 8.73
C LEU A 5 64.71 0.48 7.50
N ARG A 6 65.30 0.48 6.29
CA ARG A 6 64.57 0.50 5.02
C ARG A 6 63.77 -0.79 4.82
N GLU A 7 64.33 -1.92 5.21
CA GLU A 7 63.68 -3.23 5.09
C GLU A 7 62.52 -3.38 6.08
N LEU A 8 62.68 -2.90 7.32
CA LEU A 8 61.60 -2.81 8.32
C LEU A 8 60.48 -1.89 7.86
N PHE A 9 60.81 -0.73 7.28
CA PHE A 9 59.83 0.23 6.76
C PHE A 9 59.04 -0.35 5.58
N ASN A 10 59.71 -1.05 4.66
CA ASN A 10 59.04 -1.74 3.55
C ASN A 10 58.11 -2.85 4.04
N LYS A 11 58.52 -3.65 5.04
CA LYS A 11 57.65 -4.65 5.67
C LYS A 11 56.42 -4.01 6.33
N LEU A 12 56.60 -2.87 7.00
CA LEU A 12 55.51 -2.12 7.62
C LEU A 12 54.52 -1.59 6.58
N ILE A 13 55.02 -1.00 5.48
CA ILE A 13 54.18 -0.53 4.36
C ILE A 13 53.42 -1.69 3.71
N ASP A 14 54.08 -2.82 3.45
CA ASP A 14 53.45 -3.99 2.84
C ASP A 14 52.38 -4.59 3.76
N PHE A 15 52.62 -4.62 5.08
CA PHE A 15 51.63 -5.02 6.08
C PHE A 15 50.42 -4.07 6.10
N LEU A 16 50.65 -2.76 6.11
CA LEU A 16 49.60 -1.74 6.08
C LEU A 16 48.78 -1.84 4.78
N SER A 17 49.43 -2.01 3.64
CA SER A 17 48.77 -2.17 2.34
C SER A 17 47.85 -3.41 2.33
N LYS A 18 48.35 -4.57 2.78
CA LYS A 18 47.56 -5.80 2.92
C LYS A 18 46.40 -5.63 3.90
N PHE A 19 46.61 -4.90 5.00
CA PHE A 19 45.56 -4.59 5.97
C PHE A 19 44.46 -3.74 5.35
N PHE A 20 44.79 -2.64 4.67
CA PHE A 20 43.79 -1.79 4.01
C PHE A 20 43.03 -2.52 2.89
N ILE A 21 43.69 -3.39 2.13
CA ILE A 21 43.02 -4.24 1.13
C ILE A 21 42.00 -5.17 1.80
N LYS A 22 42.37 -5.82 2.90
CA LYS A 22 41.44 -6.66 3.68
C LYS A 22 40.25 -5.86 4.22
N VAL A 23 40.51 -4.69 4.79
CA VAL A 23 39.45 -3.79 5.29
C VAL A 23 38.51 -3.37 4.16
N LYS A 24 39.04 -2.97 3.00
CA LYS A 24 38.24 -2.62 1.81
C LYS A 24 37.37 -3.79 1.36
N LEU A 25 37.91 -5.01 1.32
CA LEU A 25 37.16 -6.22 0.98
C LEU A 25 36.03 -6.48 1.99
N LEU A 26 36.31 -6.31 3.28
CA LEU A 26 35.33 -6.50 4.36
C LEU A 26 34.19 -5.49 4.24
N ILE A 27 34.50 -4.20 4.04
CA ILE A 27 33.51 -3.15 3.82
C ILE A 27 32.68 -3.45 2.56
N THR A 28 33.32 -3.83 1.47
CA THR A 28 32.62 -4.14 0.20
C THR A 28 31.68 -5.33 0.35
N ASN A 29 32.12 -6.39 1.04
CA ASN A 29 31.30 -7.57 1.30
C ASN A 29 30.15 -7.24 2.24
N PHE A 30 30.38 -6.42 3.27
CA PHE A 30 29.33 -5.95 4.17
C PHE A 30 28.23 -5.19 3.43
N PHE A 31 28.60 -4.20 2.60
CA PHE A 31 27.62 -3.46 1.78
C PHE A 31 26.89 -4.36 0.78
N LYS A 32 27.57 -5.33 0.15
CA LYS A 32 26.92 -6.31 -0.72
C LYS A 32 25.89 -7.15 0.03
N THR A 33 26.22 -7.61 1.23
CA THR A 33 25.32 -8.40 2.07
C THR A 33 24.11 -7.58 2.49
N ILE A 34 24.30 -6.34 2.95
CA ILE A 34 23.20 -5.43 3.28
C ILE A 34 22.33 -5.18 2.05
N PHE A 35 22.93 -4.88 0.90
CA PHE A 35 22.18 -4.64 -0.33
C PHE A 35 21.35 -5.86 -0.73
N PHE A 36 21.93 -7.08 -0.65
CA PHE A 36 21.21 -8.31 -0.92
C PHE A 36 20.08 -8.55 0.08
N TYR A 37 20.31 -8.27 1.36
CA TYR A 37 19.32 -8.38 2.42
C TYR A 37 18.15 -7.42 2.18
N VAL A 38 18.43 -6.13 1.96
CA VAL A 38 17.41 -5.11 1.64
C VAL A 38 16.66 -5.51 0.37
N LYS A 39 17.36 -5.95 -0.68
CA LYS A 39 16.74 -6.43 -1.93
C LYS A 39 15.87 -7.67 -1.74
N THR A 40 16.17 -8.52 -0.76
CA THR A 40 15.37 -9.72 -0.48
C THR A 40 14.10 -9.36 0.29
N TYR A 41 14.22 -8.48 1.30
CA TYR A 41 13.14 -8.15 2.22
C TYR A 41 12.47 -6.80 1.96
N TYR A 42 12.76 -6.14 0.82
CA TYR A 42 12.27 -4.78 0.54
C TYR A 42 10.75 -4.63 0.69
N LYS A 43 9.97 -5.68 0.36
CA LYS A 43 8.51 -5.67 0.53
C LYS A 43 8.09 -5.59 1.99
N VAL A 44 8.79 -6.32 2.85
CA VAL A 44 8.55 -6.32 4.30
C VAL A 44 8.92 -4.95 4.88
N PHE A 45 10.09 -4.42 4.50
CA PHE A 45 10.49 -3.07 4.88
C PHE A 45 9.49 -2.02 4.43
N TRP A 46 9.01 -2.10 3.19
CA TRP A 46 8.03 -1.14 2.67
C TRP A 46 6.67 -1.26 3.37
N PHE A 47 6.23 -2.48 3.68
CA PHE A 47 5.01 -2.71 4.43
C PHE A 47 5.10 -2.10 5.83
N LEU A 48 6.19 -2.36 6.56
CA LEU A 48 6.43 -1.80 7.89
C LEU A 48 6.53 -0.28 7.84
N PHE A 49 7.27 0.27 6.88
CA PHE A 49 7.39 1.71 6.67
C PHE A 49 6.04 2.36 6.36
N SER A 50 5.24 1.73 5.50
CA SER A 50 3.88 2.20 5.18
C SER A 50 2.99 2.19 6.42
N ALA A 51 3.03 1.13 7.23
CA ALA A 51 2.29 1.04 8.48
C ALA A 51 2.70 2.15 9.46
N SER A 52 4.00 2.35 9.69
CA SER A 52 4.52 3.39 10.58
C SER A 52 4.13 4.79 10.14
N ILE A 53 4.29 5.11 8.85
CA ILE A 53 3.90 6.43 8.30
C ILE A 53 2.40 6.67 8.45
N SER A 54 1.60 5.63 8.19
CA SER A 54 0.14 5.77 8.24
C SER A 54 -0.35 6.03 9.66
N ILE A 55 0.23 5.35 10.65
CA ILE A 55 -0.07 5.60 12.07
C ILE A 55 0.36 7.02 12.45
N PHE A 56 1.56 7.45 12.03
CA PHE A 56 2.06 8.78 12.33
C PHE A 56 1.16 9.89 11.76
N PHE A 57 0.82 9.82 10.47
CA PHE A 57 -0.09 10.79 9.85
C PHE A 57 -1.52 10.68 10.38
N GLY A 58 -1.98 9.46 10.67
CA GLY A 58 -3.27 9.19 11.30
C GLY A 58 -3.45 9.95 12.60
N ILE A 59 -2.47 9.85 13.49
CA ILE A 59 -2.45 10.56 14.78
C ILE A 59 -2.27 12.07 14.56
N LEU A 60 -1.23 12.47 13.82
CA LEU A 60 -0.87 13.88 13.62
C LEU A 60 -2.03 14.71 13.05
N LEU A 61 -2.68 14.22 11.98
CA LEU A 61 -3.78 14.95 11.34
C LEU A 61 -5.08 14.86 12.14
N SER A 62 -5.28 13.81 12.93
CA SER A 62 -6.44 13.73 13.82
C SER A 62 -6.42 14.81 14.90
N GLU A 63 -5.24 15.12 15.45
CA GLU A 63 -5.07 16.20 16.43
C GLU A 63 -5.12 17.58 15.77
N LEU A 64 -4.59 17.73 14.55
CA LEU A 64 -4.40 19.03 13.91
C LEU A 64 -5.65 19.57 13.19
N ILE A 65 -6.56 18.71 12.74
CA ILE A 65 -7.74 19.10 11.92
C ILE A 65 -9.08 18.79 12.61
N LEU A 66 -9.14 17.78 13.49
CA LEU A 66 -10.42 17.16 13.90
C LEU A 66 -10.64 17.11 15.43
N GLY A 67 -9.70 17.59 16.24
CA GLY A 67 -9.68 17.44 17.71
C GLY A 67 -10.83 18.09 18.50
N ILE A 68 -11.84 18.68 17.84
CA ILE A 68 -12.97 19.34 18.52
C ILE A 68 -14.35 18.83 18.07
N LEU A 69 -14.50 18.21 16.89
CA LEU A 69 -15.84 17.94 16.32
C LEU A 69 -16.22 16.48 16.06
N GLU A 70 -15.28 15.57 15.80
CA GLU A 70 -15.63 14.25 15.26
C GLU A 70 -14.84 13.12 15.95
N GLY A 71 -15.54 12.16 16.55
CA GLY A 71 -15.00 11.15 17.49
C GLY A 71 -13.93 10.17 16.93
N PRO A 72 -13.61 9.09 17.67
CA PRO A 72 -12.42 8.26 17.45
C PRO A 72 -12.37 7.49 16.11
N LEU A 73 -13.45 7.47 15.34
CA LEU A 73 -13.55 6.75 14.07
C LEU A 73 -12.80 7.44 12.92
N HIS A 74 -12.70 8.77 12.93
CA HIS A 74 -12.00 9.54 11.89
C HIS A 74 -10.48 9.28 11.83
N PRO A 75 -9.72 9.29 12.95
CA PRO A 75 -8.29 8.95 12.93
C PRO A 75 -8.02 7.54 12.37
N ILE A 76 -8.91 6.59 12.68
CA ILE A 76 -8.78 5.19 12.23
C ILE A 76 -8.99 5.12 10.72
N LEU A 77 -10.04 5.77 10.20
CA LEU A 77 -10.31 5.85 8.77
C LEU A 77 -9.16 6.49 8.01
N LEU A 78 -8.61 7.59 8.52
CA LEU A 78 -7.44 8.25 7.94
C LEU A 78 -6.21 7.34 7.92
N THR A 79 -5.92 6.67 9.03
CA THR A 79 -4.79 5.75 9.14
C THR A 79 -4.89 4.67 8.07
N LEU A 80 -6.08 4.07 7.91
CA LEU A 80 -6.34 3.08 6.87
C LEU A 80 -6.22 3.67 5.46
N ALA A 81 -6.65 4.91 5.27
CA ALA A 81 -6.59 5.59 3.99
C ALA A 81 -5.14 5.80 3.51
N VAL A 82 -4.29 6.38 4.37
CA VAL A 82 -2.87 6.60 4.10
C VAL A 82 -2.16 5.27 3.89
N PHE A 83 -2.51 4.26 4.68
CA PHE A 83 -1.93 2.93 4.55
C PHE A 83 -2.25 2.30 3.19
N GLY A 84 -3.53 2.31 2.80
CA GLY A 84 -3.96 1.77 1.52
C GLY A 84 -3.33 2.52 0.34
N PHE A 85 -3.13 3.84 0.45
CA PHE A 85 -2.45 4.63 -0.58
C PHE A 85 -0.97 4.24 -0.73
N LEU A 86 -0.24 4.13 0.38
CA LEU A 86 1.17 3.71 0.38
C LEU A 86 1.34 2.26 -0.07
N TYR A 87 0.37 1.39 0.23
CA TYR A 87 0.33 0.01 -0.23
C TYR A 87 0.28 -0.11 -1.76
N LEU A 88 -0.37 0.84 -2.46
CA LEU A 88 -0.42 0.85 -3.94
C LEU A 88 0.95 0.95 -4.59
N VAL A 89 1.90 1.61 -3.93
CA VAL A 89 3.26 1.85 -4.43
C VAL A 89 4.12 0.57 -4.35
N ILE A 90 3.70 -0.44 -3.57
CA ILE A 90 4.44 -1.70 -3.45
C ILE A 90 4.41 -2.45 -4.79
N PRO A 91 5.58 -2.74 -5.40
CA PRO A 91 5.61 -3.46 -6.66
C PRO A 91 5.16 -4.90 -6.44
N ALA A 92 4.19 -5.33 -7.24
CA ALA A 92 3.71 -6.70 -7.20
C ALA A 92 4.77 -7.66 -7.73
N ALA A 93 4.78 -8.89 -7.19
CA ALA A 93 5.60 -9.95 -7.75
C ALA A 93 5.22 -10.18 -9.23
N LYS A 94 6.23 -10.32 -10.08
CA LYS A 94 6.04 -10.76 -11.47
C LYS A 94 5.41 -12.14 -11.45
N SER A 95 4.36 -12.33 -12.23
CA SER A 95 3.72 -13.61 -12.47
C SER A 95 3.52 -13.75 -13.97
N LEU A 96 3.58 -14.97 -14.49
CA LEU A 96 3.31 -15.27 -15.90
C LEU A 96 1.82 -15.53 -16.13
N ASP A 97 1.05 -15.77 -15.07
CA ASP A 97 -0.37 -16.07 -15.14
C ASP A 97 -1.19 -14.76 -15.20
N ALA A 98 -1.90 -14.57 -16.31
CA ALA A 98 -2.74 -13.41 -16.55
C ALA A 98 -3.84 -13.25 -15.49
N ASP A 99 -4.44 -14.35 -15.01
CA ASP A 99 -5.50 -14.31 -14.01
C ASP A 99 -4.96 -13.83 -12.64
N VAL A 100 -3.74 -14.25 -12.27
CA VAL A 100 -3.08 -13.81 -11.03
C VAL A 100 -2.69 -12.34 -11.12
N ILE A 101 -2.16 -11.88 -12.25
CA ILE A 101 -1.83 -10.48 -12.49
C ILE A 101 -3.08 -9.61 -12.40
N PHE A 102 -4.15 -10.06 -13.04
CA PHE A 102 -5.43 -9.37 -13.06
C PHE A 102 -6.06 -9.28 -11.67
N LYS A 103 -6.16 -10.39 -10.93
CA LYS A 103 -6.65 -10.42 -9.54
C LYS A 103 -5.90 -9.42 -8.66
N ARG A 104 -4.57 -9.39 -8.73
CA ARG A 104 -3.73 -8.46 -7.96
C ARG A 104 -3.91 -7.00 -8.37
N ARG A 105 -4.25 -6.73 -9.63
CA ARG A 105 -4.53 -5.38 -10.11
C ARG A 105 -5.89 -4.90 -9.62
N ILE A 106 -6.93 -5.73 -9.71
CA ILE A 106 -8.26 -5.41 -9.20
C ILE A 106 -8.22 -5.17 -7.69
N ILE A 107 -7.58 -6.04 -6.91
CA ILE A 107 -7.42 -5.85 -5.45
C ILE A 107 -6.74 -4.52 -5.13
N ARG A 108 -5.65 -4.19 -5.82
CA ARG A 108 -4.97 -2.89 -5.62
C ARG A 108 -5.87 -1.72 -5.99
N LEU A 109 -6.55 -1.77 -7.13
CA LEU A 109 -7.50 -0.71 -7.50
C LEU A 109 -8.60 -0.53 -6.45
N SER A 110 -9.17 -1.63 -5.93
CA SER A 110 -10.18 -1.58 -4.87
C SER A 110 -9.63 -0.98 -3.57
N ILE A 111 -8.42 -1.35 -3.15
CA ILE A 111 -7.76 -0.76 -1.97
C ILE A 111 -7.52 0.73 -2.18
N GLY A 112 -6.99 1.12 -3.33
CA GLY A 112 -6.71 2.52 -3.66
C GLY A 112 -7.97 3.37 -3.68
N TRP A 113 -9.07 2.85 -4.23
CA TRP A 113 -10.36 3.53 -4.18
C TRP A 113 -10.93 3.58 -2.77
N GLY A 114 -10.82 2.50 -1.99
CA GLY A 114 -11.20 2.49 -0.58
C GLY A 114 -10.47 3.56 0.24
N SER A 115 -9.18 3.79 -0.04
CA SER A 115 -8.41 4.88 0.54
C SER A 115 -8.97 6.26 0.18
N VAL A 116 -9.38 6.49 -1.07
CA VAL A 116 -9.98 7.76 -1.49
C VAL A 116 -11.30 8.02 -0.73
N ILE A 117 -12.16 6.99 -0.61
CA ILE A 117 -13.42 7.10 0.16
C ILE A 117 -13.13 7.43 1.63
N ALA A 118 -12.15 6.76 2.23
CA ALA A 118 -11.78 6.99 3.62
C ALA A 118 -11.20 8.40 3.87
N VAL A 119 -10.52 9.02 2.89
CA VAL A 119 -10.14 10.44 2.95
C VAL A 119 -11.36 11.34 2.80
N LEU A 120 -12.28 11.03 1.89
CA LEU A 120 -13.51 11.82 1.69
C LEU A 120 -14.35 11.92 2.97
N PHE A 121 -14.32 10.89 3.81
CA PHE A 121 -14.99 10.91 5.11
C PHE A 121 -14.48 12.01 6.07
N MET A 122 -13.31 12.60 5.86
CA MET A 122 -12.90 13.79 6.63
C MET A 122 -13.72 15.04 6.35
N VAL A 123 -14.36 15.10 5.19
CA VAL A 123 -15.00 16.32 4.68
C VAL A 123 -16.52 16.14 4.63
N ILE A 124 -16.98 14.90 4.73
CA ILE A 124 -18.38 14.53 4.66
C ILE A 124 -18.86 14.27 6.09
N PRO A 125 -20.03 14.80 6.48
CA PRO A 125 -20.56 14.52 7.81
C PRO A 125 -20.99 13.05 7.92
N ILE A 126 -21.06 12.51 9.14
CA ILE A 126 -21.30 11.07 9.40
C ILE A 126 -22.60 10.59 8.73
N GLU A 127 -23.64 11.43 8.66
CA GLU A 127 -24.90 11.09 8.00
C GLU A 127 -24.72 10.87 6.48
N GLY A 128 -23.69 11.45 5.87
CA GLY A 128 -23.39 11.29 4.45
C GLY A 128 -22.61 10.00 4.13
N TYR A 129 -22.10 9.26 5.12
CA TYR A 129 -21.15 8.16 4.89
C TYR A 129 -21.73 7.01 4.08
N ILE A 130 -22.92 6.53 4.45
CA ILE A 130 -23.54 5.39 3.79
C ILE A 130 -23.94 5.76 2.35
N ALA A 131 -24.52 6.94 2.15
CA ALA A 131 -24.88 7.46 0.83
C ALA A 131 -23.66 7.63 -0.09
N THR A 132 -22.59 8.23 0.43
CA THR A 132 -21.33 8.42 -0.32
C THR A 132 -20.71 7.07 -0.69
N THR A 133 -20.71 6.12 0.25
CA THR A 133 -20.18 4.77 -0.01
C THR A 133 -21.01 4.04 -1.05
N PHE A 134 -22.34 4.13 -0.97
CA PHE A 134 -23.26 3.51 -1.93
C PHE A 134 -23.03 4.03 -3.35
N ILE A 135 -22.98 5.37 -3.51
CA ILE A 135 -22.69 6.01 -4.81
C ILE A 135 -21.31 5.59 -5.31
N SER A 136 -20.31 5.57 -4.44
CA SER A 136 -18.95 5.17 -4.81
C SER A 136 -18.88 3.71 -5.26
N ILE A 137 -19.57 2.78 -4.60
CA ILE A 137 -19.65 1.37 -5.01
C ILE A 137 -20.28 1.28 -6.40
N ALA A 138 -21.37 1.99 -6.65
CA ALA A 138 -22.05 1.99 -7.95
C ALA A 138 -21.13 2.51 -9.08
N VAL A 139 -20.49 3.66 -8.88
CA VAL A 139 -19.61 4.30 -9.87
C VAL A 139 -18.36 3.45 -10.12
N VAL A 140 -17.60 3.14 -9.07
CA VAL A 140 -16.33 2.39 -9.17
C VAL A 140 -16.59 0.99 -9.70
N GLY A 141 -17.63 0.35 -9.19
CA GLY A 141 -18.04 -0.97 -9.61
C GLY A 141 -18.41 -1.06 -11.09
N THR A 142 -19.11 -0.05 -11.62
CA THR A 142 -19.42 0.05 -13.06
C THR A 142 -18.15 0.24 -13.89
N ILE A 143 -17.24 1.13 -13.45
CA ILE A 143 -15.95 1.35 -14.12
C ILE A 143 -15.12 0.06 -14.16
N ILE A 144 -15.08 -0.67 -13.04
CA ILE A 144 -14.39 -1.95 -12.95
C ILE A 144 -15.01 -2.92 -13.96
N LEU A 145 -16.33 -3.12 -13.96
CA LEU A 145 -16.98 -4.06 -14.89
C LEU A 145 -16.66 -3.75 -16.36
N VAL A 146 -16.68 -2.47 -16.76
CA VAL A 146 -16.28 -2.05 -18.11
C VAL A 146 -14.80 -2.35 -18.38
N TYR A 147 -13.93 -2.09 -17.41
CA TYR A 147 -12.51 -2.41 -17.50
C TYR A 147 -12.27 -3.92 -17.67
N ILE A 148 -12.98 -4.76 -16.92
CA ILE A 148 -12.90 -6.22 -17.03
C ILE A 148 -13.33 -6.67 -18.43
N GLY A 149 -14.46 -6.18 -18.95
CA GLY A 149 -14.92 -6.53 -20.30
C GLY A 149 -13.89 -6.21 -21.38
N ARG A 150 -13.29 -5.01 -21.34
CA ARG A 150 -12.22 -4.63 -22.28
C ARG A 150 -10.96 -5.48 -22.13
N LYS A 151 -10.67 -5.98 -20.93
CA LYS A 151 -9.50 -6.81 -20.64
C LYS A 151 -9.72 -8.27 -20.98
N GLU A 152 -10.94 -8.78 -20.84
CA GLU A 152 -11.37 -10.08 -21.32
C GLU A 152 -11.14 -10.19 -22.84
N GLU A 153 -11.58 -9.18 -23.61
CA GLU A 153 -11.42 -9.13 -25.07
C GLU A 153 -9.94 -9.08 -25.51
N ARG A 154 -9.09 -8.35 -24.79
CA ARG A 154 -7.69 -8.08 -25.18
C ARG A 154 -6.68 -9.08 -24.64
N GLU A 155 -6.87 -9.58 -23.43
CA GLU A 155 -5.89 -10.39 -22.68
C GLU A 155 -6.38 -11.82 -22.39
N LYS A 156 -7.56 -12.21 -22.92
CA LYS A 156 -8.15 -13.57 -22.78
C LYS A 156 -8.28 -14.05 -21.33
N ILE A 157 -8.61 -13.13 -20.43
CA ILE A 157 -8.87 -13.42 -19.01
C ILE A 157 -10.13 -14.28 -18.87
N SER A 158 -10.17 -15.14 -17.86
CA SER A 158 -11.32 -16.01 -17.61
C SER A 158 -12.61 -15.23 -17.33
N ILE A 159 -13.69 -15.55 -18.05
CA ILE A 159 -15.03 -14.94 -17.88
C ILE A 159 -15.58 -15.06 -16.45
N LYS A 160 -15.08 -16.02 -15.67
CA LYS A 160 -15.43 -16.23 -14.26
C LYS A 160 -15.22 -14.96 -13.44
N TRP A 161 -14.20 -14.17 -13.75
CA TRP A 161 -13.91 -12.92 -13.03
C TRP A 161 -15.01 -11.88 -13.21
N ARG A 162 -15.54 -11.72 -14.41
CA ARG A 162 -16.66 -10.81 -14.68
C ARG A 162 -17.90 -11.24 -13.89
N PHE A 163 -18.18 -12.54 -13.85
CA PHE A 163 -19.30 -13.08 -13.05
C PHE A 163 -19.11 -12.83 -11.55
N TYR A 164 -17.94 -13.14 -10.99
CA TYR A 164 -17.67 -12.92 -9.56
C TYR A 164 -17.70 -11.44 -9.18
N THR A 165 -17.14 -10.56 -10.00
CA THR A 165 -17.18 -9.12 -9.75
C THR A 165 -18.61 -8.59 -9.80
N LEU A 166 -19.41 -9.03 -10.79
CA LEU A 166 -20.81 -8.62 -10.91
C LEU A 166 -21.64 -9.11 -9.72
N LEU A 167 -21.48 -10.37 -9.30
CA LEU A 167 -22.14 -10.90 -8.11
C LEU A 167 -21.76 -10.11 -6.85
N SER A 168 -20.47 -9.82 -6.66
CA SER A 168 -20.00 -9.04 -5.51
C SER A 168 -20.57 -7.61 -5.49
N LEU A 169 -20.68 -7.00 -6.68
CA LEU A 169 -21.25 -5.66 -6.83
C LEU A 169 -22.73 -5.64 -6.47
N PHE A 170 -23.51 -6.61 -6.96
CA PHE A 170 -24.92 -6.73 -6.61
C PHE A 170 -25.12 -6.92 -5.11
N LEU A 171 -24.35 -7.80 -4.48
CA LEU A 171 -24.42 -8.01 -3.03
C LEU A 171 -24.11 -6.73 -2.25
N LEU A 172 -23.02 -6.03 -2.62
CA LEU A 172 -22.65 -4.77 -1.97
C LEU A 172 -23.72 -3.69 -2.14
N LEU A 173 -24.29 -3.53 -3.35
CA LEU A 173 -25.36 -2.57 -3.61
C LEU A 173 -26.63 -2.91 -2.82
N ILE A 174 -27.01 -4.18 -2.71
CA ILE A 174 -28.17 -4.59 -1.91
C ILE A 174 -27.93 -4.26 -0.44
N ILE A 175 -26.77 -4.65 0.10
CA ILE A 175 -26.43 -4.41 1.52
C ILE A 175 -26.43 -2.91 1.82
N PHE A 176 -25.70 -2.10 1.04
CA PHE A 176 -25.65 -0.66 1.27
C PHE A 176 -26.97 0.04 0.96
N GLY A 177 -27.78 -0.48 0.03
CA GLY A 177 -29.13 0.01 -0.23
C GLY A 177 -30.06 -0.20 0.97
N VAL A 178 -30.00 -1.38 1.61
CA VAL A 178 -30.74 -1.65 2.86
C VAL A 178 -30.25 -0.75 3.99
N LEU A 179 -28.93 -0.59 4.15
CA LEU A 179 -28.36 0.31 5.16
C LEU A 179 -28.78 1.77 4.95
N LEU A 180 -28.80 2.23 3.70
CA LEU A 180 -29.23 3.57 3.34
C LEU A 180 -30.73 3.77 3.62
N PHE A 181 -31.56 2.79 3.28
CA PHE A 181 -32.98 2.80 3.61
C PHE A 181 -33.21 2.88 5.12
N LEU A 182 -32.54 2.02 5.90
CA LEU A 182 -32.63 2.05 7.36
C LEU A 182 -32.17 3.39 7.94
N GLN A 183 -31.11 3.98 7.39
CA GLN A 183 -30.65 5.29 7.82
C GLN A 183 -31.70 6.36 7.56
N ILE A 184 -32.28 6.43 6.37
CA ILE A 184 -33.35 7.40 6.06
C ILE A 184 -34.56 7.19 6.98
N SER A 185 -35.00 5.94 7.16
CA SER A 185 -36.16 5.63 8.02
C SER A 185 -35.96 5.94 9.51
N ILE A 186 -34.71 6.00 9.98
CA ILE A 186 -34.39 6.34 11.37
C ILE A 186 -34.27 7.87 11.55
N PHE A 187 -33.73 8.58 10.55
CA PHE A 187 -33.48 10.02 10.62
C PHE A 187 -34.66 10.89 10.13
N ASP A 188 -35.57 10.35 9.32
CA ASP A 188 -36.84 10.98 8.92
C ASP A 188 -38.01 10.02 9.24
N PRO A 189 -38.66 10.14 10.42
CA PRO A 189 -39.75 9.24 10.84
C PRO A 189 -41.14 9.64 10.30
N PHE A 190 -41.20 10.45 9.23
CA PHE A 190 -42.45 10.97 8.67
C PHE A 190 -42.96 10.15 7.47
#